data_AF-A0A392NBM9-F1
#
_entry.id   AF-A0A392NBM9-F1
#
_cell.length_a   1.000
_cell.length_b   1.000
_cell.length_c   1.000
_cell.angle_alpha   90.00
_cell.angle_beta   90.00
_cell.angle_gamma   90.00
#
_symmetry.space_group_name_H-M   'P 1'
#
loop_
_entity.id
_entity.type
_entity.pdbx_description
1 polymer ?
#
loop_
_entity_poly.entity_id
_entity_poly.type
_entity_poly.pdbx_seq_one_letter_code
_entity_poly.pdbx_strand_id
1 'polypeptide(L)'
;RKWIPSQSDIDPTCCLSVLRDTAVGSQDEVVSGASGILFLVSESISWNHQRVHLHNLLMSIPSGACLPLLILCDSYNNSSSVIFNELGLQDIDKLRVSSFLLVFLRENQQRKHMDAFFSDTRLREGLQWLAGESPSQPNLQCVKIRELVHTHISSFSGVQDIISNSKLGPNDCISLFNKALDCSIQEIVAAVNSNPVGWPCPEIGLLGKSFDEDRVIKSYLPTLGWSSNVKAQPIIHALQNCKLPTFTDDLSWLARGSKLRQEIENQKTQLENFLIQYLTHTSNMMGISLAAKEAHVITQRCARLELCGTSYRVVPHWGMIFRRIFNWRLIGLSSREVSSAYISECHHNVALQNVGTEACLSPPYYPDISLDEMISLSCDFPLANDG
;
A
#
# COMPACT_ATOMS: atom_id res chain seq x y z
N ARG A 1 9.87 -26.08 -16.66
CA ARG A 1 8.56 -25.58 -17.13
C ARG A 1 7.68 -26.77 -17.42
N LYS A 2 6.43 -26.77 -16.96
CA LYS A 2 5.45 -27.82 -17.26
C LYS A 2 4.10 -27.17 -17.53
N TRP A 3 3.42 -27.60 -18.58
CA TRP A 3 2.06 -27.18 -18.86
C TRP A 3 1.10 -28.20 -18.29
N ILE A 4 0.13 -27.73 -17.51
CA ILE A 4 -0.91 -28.56 -16.90
C ILE A 4 -2.24 -28.12 -17.51
N PRO A 5 -3.05 -29.04 -18.08
CA PRO A 5 -4.38 -28.68 -18.54
C PRO A 5 -5.20 -28.14 -17.36
N SER A 6 -5.82 -26.97 -17.54
CA SER A 6 -6.70 -26.39 -16.54
C SER A 6 -8.04 -27.12 -16.53
N GLN A 7 -8.78 -27.08 -15.42
CA GLN A 7 -10.09 -27.73 -15.30
C GLN A 7 -11.13 -27.19 -16.30
N SER A 8 -10.88 -26.04 -16.93
CA SER A 8 -11.77 -25.41 -17.90
C SER A 8 -11.38 -25.64 -19.37
N ASP A 9 -10.31 -26.39 -19.66
CA ASP A 9 -9.81 -26.71 -21.03
C ASP A 9 -9.50 -25.50 -21.96
N ILE A 10 -9.72 -24.26 -21.51
CA ILE A 10 -9.62 -23.07 -22.36
C ILE A 10 -8.18 -22.52 -22.42
N ASP A 11 -7.38 -22.69 -21.35
CA ASP A 11 -5.96 -22.31 -21.34
C ASP A 11 -5.12 -23.22 -20.42
N PRO A 12 -3.98 -23.78 -20.88
CA PRO A 12 -3.11 -24.59 -20.03
C PRO A 12 -2.36 -23.72 -19.00
N THR A 13 -2.33 -24.15 -17.74
CA THR A 13 -1.56 -23.50 -16.68
C THR A 13 -0.08 -23.80 -16.84
N CYS A 14 0.75 -22.75 -16.94
CA CYS A 14 2.21 -22.90 -16.98
C CYS A 14 2.80 -22.90 -15.56
N CYS A 15 3.34 -24.03 -15.13
CA CYS A 15 4.11 -24.11 -13.89
C CYS A 15 5.60 -23.89 -14.17
N LEU A 16 6.19 -22.95 -13.43
CA LEU A 16 7.62 -22.69 -13.41
C LEU A 16 8.18 -23.05 -12.03
N SER A 17 9.36 -23.68 -12.03
CA SER A 17 10.11 -23.99 -10.81
C SER A 17 11.54 -23.54 -11.03
N VAL A 18 12.07 -22.80 -10.06
CA VAL A 18 13.47 -22.35 -10.05
C VAL A 18 14.15 -23.04 -8.88
N LEU A 19 15.28 -23.67 -9.14
CA LEU A 19 16.07 -24.39 -8.14
C LEU A 19 17.42 -23.70 -8.02
N ARG A 20 17.80 -23.35 -6.79
CA ARG A 20 19.11 -22.78 -6.45
C ARG A 20 19.82 -23.76 -5.53
N ASP A 21 21.09 -24.02 -5.83
CA ASP A 21 21.97 -24.75 -4.91
C ASP A 21 22.40 -23.82 -3.78
N THR A 22 22.13 -24.23 -2.54
CA THR A 22 22.38 -23.46 -1.32
C THR A 22 23.86 -23.40 -0.94
N ALA A 23 24.73 -24.22 -1.56
CA ALA A 23 26.19 -24.12 -1.38
C ALA A 23 26.78 -22.77 -1.85
N VAL A 24 25.99 -21.93 -2.54
CA VAL A 24 26.39 -20.68 -3.20
C VAL A 24 25.66 -19.45 -2.60
N GLY A 25 25.20 -19.49 -1.35
CA GLY A 25 24.41 -18.39 -0.74
C GLY A 25 24.68 -18.13 0.75
N SER A 26 24.28 -16.94 1.23
CA SER A 26 24.24 -16.61 2.66
C SER A 26 23.03 -17.27 3.33
N GLN A 27 23.19 -17.71 4.57
CA GLN A 27 22.18 -18.48 5.31
C GLN A 27 20.87 -17.68 5.57
N ASP A 28 20.95 -16.35 5.57
CA ASP A 28 19.80 -15.44 5.79
C ASP A 28 18.87 -15.32 4.57
N GLU A 29 19.35 -15.56 3.35
CA GLU A 29 18.50 -15.57 2.14
C GLU A 29 17.66 -16.85 2.02
N VAL A 30 18.06 -17.92 2.70
CA VAL A 30 17.56 -19.30 2.48
C VAL A 30 16.08 -19.45 2.84
N VAL A 31 15.55 -18.59 3.72
CA VAL A 31 14.15 -18.67 4.19
C VAL A 31 13.26 -17.59 3.54
N SER A 32 13.84 -16.67 2.77
CA SER A 32 13.06 -15.57 2.18
C SER A 32 12.13 -16.08 1.07
N GLY A 33 10.85 -15.77 1.19
CA GLY A 33 9.79 -16.22 0.29
C GLY A 33 9.42 -17.71 0.40
N ALA A 34 9.88 -18.42 1.43
CA ALA A 34 9.51 -19.81 1.67
C ALA A 34 8.00 -19.96 1.98
N SER A 35 7.38 -21.03 1.52
CA SER A 35 5.97 -21.37 1.83
C SER A 35 5.84 -22.60 2.72
N GLY A 36 6.93 -23.33 2.95
CA GLY A 36 6.97 -24.50 3.80
C GLY A 36 8.42 -24.98 3.95
N ILE A 37 8.65 -25.83 4.95
CA ILE A 37 9.97 -26.34 5.28
C ILE A 37 9.97 -27.85 5.16
N LEU A 38 10.96 -28.37 4.46
CA LEU A 38 11.23 -29.80 4.37
C LEU A 38 12.54 -30.09 5.11
N PHE A 39 12.47 -30.90 6.16
CA PHE A 39 13.63 -31.33 6.93
C PHE A 39 13.84 -32.84 6.78
N LEU A 40 15.05 -33.23 6.36
CA LEU A 40 15.41 -34.64 6.19
C LEU A 40 16.17 -35.13 7.41
N VAL A 41 15.65 -36.16 8.06
CA VAL A 41 16.27 -36.83 9.19
C VAL A 41 17.05 -38.04 8.70
N SER A 42 18.34 -38.05 8.98
CA SER A 42 19.23 -39.17 8.65
C SER A 42 19.72 -39.87 9.92
N GLU A 43 19.76 -41.19 9.92
CA GLU A 43 20.38 -41.96 11.01
C GLU A 43 21.91 -41.77 11.07
N SER A 44 22.53 -41.33 9.97
CA SER A 44 23.99 -41.16 9.89
C SER A 44 24.50 -39.92 10.63
N ILE A 45 23.61 -39.03 11.06
CA ILE A 45 23.92 -37.78 11.74
C ILE A 45 23.42 -37.88 13.18
N SER A 46 24.23 -37.49 14.17
CA SER A 46 23.77 -37.57 15.55
C SER A 46 22.62 -36.59 15.83
N TRP A 47 21.71 -36.99 16.72
CA TRP A 47 20.52 -36.21 17.07
C TRP A 47 20.83 -34.79 17.54
N ASN A 48 21.93 -34.60 18.29
CA ASN A 48 22.35 -33.27 18.75
C ASN A 48 22.66 -32.32 17.58
N HIS A 49 23.35 -32.80 16.54
CA HIS A 49 23.66 -31.96 15.37
C HIS A 49 22.40 -31.64 14.57
N GLN A 50 21.52 -32.63 14.37
CA GLN A 50 20.25 -32.42 13.67
C GLN A 50 19.33 -31.46 14.42
N ARG A 51 19.26 -31.57 15.75
CA ARG A 51 18.50 -30.65 16.62
C ARG A 51 19.01 -29.22 16.52
N VAL A 52 20.33 -29.01 16.65
CA VAL A 52 20.93 -27.67 16.52
C VAL A 52 20.70 -27.11 15.13
N HIS A 53 20.82 -27.94 14.08
CA HIS A 53 20.60 -27.49 12.71
C HIS A 53 19.15 -27.07 12.47
N LEU A 54 18.18 -27.91 12.89
CA LEU A 54 16.76 -27.57 12.81
C LEU A 54 16.46 -26.32 13.63
N HIS A 55 16.98 -26.21 14.86
CA HIS A 55 16.77 -25.03 15.69
C HIS A 55 17.30 -23.76 15.02
N ASN A 56 18.52 -23.77 14.47
CA ASN A 56 19.09 -22.63 13.75
C ASN A 56 18.25 -22.25 12.53
N LEU A 57 17.71 -23.24 11.79
CA LEU A 57 16.80 -23.01 10.66
C LEU A 57 15.48 -22.40 11.13
N LEU A 58 14.89 -22.88 12.23
CA LEU A 58 13.65 -22.32 12.76
C LEU A 58 13.85 -20.89 13.28
N MET A 59 15.02 -20.59 13.85
CA MET A 59 15.35 -19.26 14.34
C MET A 59 15.58 -18.23 13.23
N SER A 60 15.92 -18.65 12.00
CA SER A 60 16.04 -17.74 10.85
C SER A 60 14.69 -17.41 10.18
N ILE A 61 13.61 -18.15 10.48
CA ILE A 61 12.27 -17.84 9.98
C ILE A 61 11.72 -16.60 10.68
N PRO A 62 11.27 -15.55 9.98
CA PRO A 62 10.68 -14.38 10.64
C PRO A 62 9.44 -14.77 11.47
N SER A 63 9.29 -14.13 12.64
CA SER A 63 8.09 -14.32 13.46
C SER A 63 6.84 -13.83 12.70
N GLY A 64 5.76 -14.61 12.73
CA GLY A 64 4.53 -14.37 11.97
C GLY A 64 4.44 -15.16 10.65
N ALA A 65 5.52 -15.82 10.22
CA ALA A 65 5.56 -16.62 8.99
C ALA A 65 4.63 -17.83 8.98
N CYS A 66 4.40 -18.44 10.15
CA CYS A 66 3.48 -19.57 10.32
C CYS A 66 3.65 -20.70 9.28
N LEU A 67 4.90 -21.10 8.98
CA LEU A 67 5.21 -22.09 7.95
C LEU A 67 4.93 -23.52 8.41
N PRO A 68 4.45 -24.42 7.55
CA PRO A 68 4.39 -25.84 7.86
C PRO A 68 5.77 -26.51 7.78
N LEU A 69 6.04 -27.46 8.69
CA LEU A 69 7.28 -28.24 8.76
C LEU A 69 7.02 -29.72 8.45
N LEU A 70 7.50 -30.19 7.31
CA LEU A 70 7.50 -31.60 6.95
C LEU A 70 8.85 -32.24 7.31
N ILE A 71 8.82 -33.25 8.16
CA ILE A 71 9.98 -34.02 8.57
C ILE A 71 9.92 -35.38 7.86
N LEU A 72 10.92 -35.68 7.04
CA LEU A 72 11.04 -36.98 6.39
C LEU A 72 12.10 -37.82 7.10
N CYS A 73 11.75 -39.05 7.48
CA CYS A 73 12.66 -39.97 8.14
C CYS A 73 12.86 -41.24 7.31
N ASP A 74 14.10 -41.69 7.20
CA ASP A 74 14.47 -42.91 6.49
C ASP A 74 14.05 -44.19 7.25
N SER A 75 14.03 -44.17 8.59
CA SER A 75 13.87 -45.39 9.39
C SER A 75 12.69 -45.39 10.35
N TYR A 76 12.07 -46.57 10.47
CA TYR A 76 11.00 -46.91 11.42
C TYR A 76 11.51 -47.38 12.79
N ASN A 77 12.83 -47.39 13.02
CA ASN A 77 13.41 -48.01 14.22
C ASN A 77 13.04 -47.28 15.51
N ASN A 78 12.76 -45.97 15.41
CA ASN A 78 12.36 -45.14 16.53
C ASN A 78 10.87 -44.80 16.42
N SER A 79 10.16 -44.81 17.55
CA SER A 79 8.78 -44.31 17.59
C SER A 79 8.76 -42.80 17.25
N SER A 80 7.66 -42.34 16.67
CA SER A 80 7.45 -40.91 16.36
C SER A 80 7.68 -40.01 17.58
N SER A 81 7.29 -40.47 18.77
CA SER A 81 7.52 -39.76 20.04
C SER A 81 9.00 -39.57 20.39
N VAL A 82 9.88 -40.54 20.07
CA VAL A 82 11.32 -40.42 20.32
C VAL A 82 11.91 -39.38 19.38
N ILE A 83 11.54 -39.41 18.10
CA ILE A 83 12.03 -38.43 17.12
C ILE A 83 11.59 -37.01 17.49
N PHE A 84 10.34 -36.84 17.94
CA PHE A 84 9.84 -35.54 18.39
C PHE A 84 10.61 -34.99 19.59
N ASN A 85 10.95 -35.83 20.56
CA ASN A 85 11.76 -35.44 21.71
C ASN A 85 13.20 -35.14 21.30
N GLU A 86 13.77 -35.98 20.44
CA GLU A 86 15.16 -35.84 19.99
C GLU A 86 15.40 -34.64 19.09
N LEU A 87 14.38 -34.18 18.35
CA LEU A 87 14.44 -32.95 17.56
C LEU A 87 14.00 -31.71 18.35
N GLY A 88 13.48 -31.87 19.58
CA GLY A 88 13.04 -30.75 20.41
C GLY A 88 11.80 -30.04 19.87
N LEU A 89 10.86 -30.76 19.24
CA LEU A 89 9.70 -30.13 18.60
C LEU A 89 8.62 -29.64 19.59
N GLN A 90 8.78 -29.94 20.89
CA GLN A 90 7.80 -29.58 21.92
C GLN A 90 7.78 -28.06 22.21
N ASP A 91 8.91 -27.38 22.02
CA ASP A 91 9.10 -25.95 22.35
C ASP A 91 9.12 -25.05 21.10
N ILE A 92 8.49 -25.49 20.00
CA ILE A 92 8.48 -24.71 18.76
C ILE A 92 7.62 -23.46 18.91
N ASP A 93 8.17 -22.33 18.46
CA ASP A 93 7.44 -21.08 18.33
C ASP A 93 6.34 -21.19 17.26
N LYS A 94 5.08 -21.23 17.72
CA LYS A 94 3.89 -21.32 16.87
C LYS A 94 3.73 -20.12 15.92
N LEU A 95 4.37 -18.99 16.22
CA LEU A 95 4.36 -17.83 15.33
C LEU A 95 5.26 -18.03 14.11
N ARG A 96 6.21 -18.99 14.17
CA ARG A 96 7.12 -19.31 13.07
C ARG A 96 6.68 -20.57 12.34
N VAL A 97 6.27 -21.59 13.09
CA VAL A 97 5.81 -22.87 12.54
C VAL A 97 4.38 -23.13 12.99
N SER A 98 3.46 -23.24 12.04
CA SER A 98 2.04 -23.43 12.33
C SER A 98 1.70 -24.89 12.64
N SER A 99 2.22 -25.80 11.83
CA SER A 99 1.96 -27.24 11.90
C SER A 99 3.21 -28.03 11.51
N PHE A 100 3.30 -29.29 11.97
CA PHE A 100 4.37 -30.20 11.58
C PHE A 100 3.86 -31.61 11.34
N LEU A 101 4.49 -32.32 10.40
CA LEU A 101 4.17 -33.70 10.06
C LEU A 101 5.46 -34.52 9.95
N LEU A 102 5.45 -35.73 10.52
CA LEU A 102 6.52 -36.71 10.35
C LEU A 102 6.06 -37.82 9.41
N VAL A 103 6.80 -38.01 8.32
CA VAL A 103 6.57 -39.08 7.35
C VAL A 103 7.78 -39.99 7.30
N PHE A 104 7.52 -41.30 7.45
CA PHE A 104 8.54 -42.32 7.26
C PHE A 104 8.55 -42.77 5.81
N LEU A 105 9.71 -42.68 5.15
CA LEU A 105 9.84 -42.95 3.73
C LEU A 105 9.94 -44.45 3.41
N ARG A 106 10.32 -45.31 4.36
CA ARG A 106 10.31 -46.77 4.18
C ARG A 106 9.01 -47.38 4.66
N GLU A 107 8.35 -48.17 3.82
CA GLU A 107 7.21 -48.99 4.25
C GLU A 107 7.69 -50.21 5.06
N ASN A 108 6.88 -50.62 6.05
CA ASN A 108 7.13 -51.68 7.04
C ASN A 108 8.14 -52.78 6.63
N GLN A 109 9.09 -53.07 7.54
CA GLN A 109 10.18 -54.06 7.44
C GLN A 109 9.75 -55.54 7.32
N GLN A 110 8.55 -55.89 6.84
CA GLN A 110 8.18 -57.29 6.64
C GLN A 110 8.92 -57.97 5.47
N ARG A 111 9.67 -57.23 4.64
CA ARG A 111 10.53 -57.79 3.59
C ARG A 111 11.99 -57.39 3.81
N LYS A 112 12.66 -58.11 4.71
CA LYS A 112 14.05 -57.92 5.16
C LYS A 112 15.16 -58.07 4.09
N HIS A 113 14.87 -58.14 2.79
CA HIS A 113 15.88 -58.57 1.80
C HIS A 113 15.89 -57.87 0.45
N MET A 114 15.34 -56.67 0.33
CA MET A 114 15.57 -55.84 -0.86
C MET A 114 16.02 -54.47 -0.40
N ASP A 115 17.06 -53.92 -1.04
CA ASP A 115 17.45 -52.52 -0.93
C ASP A 115 16.20 -51.66 -1.13
N ALA A 116 15.61 -51.24 -0.01
CA ALA A 116 14.26 -50.72 0.00
C ALA A 116 14.28 -49.29 -0.53
N PHE A 117 13.85 -49.13 -1.78
CA PHE A 117 13.58 -47.82 -2.35
C PHE A 117 12.59 -47.03 -1.48
N PHE A 118 12.79 -45.72 -1.38
CA PHE A 118 11.85 -44.83 -0.71
C PHE A 118 10.46 -44.92 -1.36
N SER A 119 9.42 -44.95 -0.53
CA SER A 119 8.03 -44.99 -0.99
C SER A 119 7.64 -43.63 -1.61
N ASP A 120 7.43 -43.62 -2.94
CA ASP A 120 6.94 -42.45 -3.67
C ASP A 120 5.57 -41.99 -3.17
N THR A 121 4.71 -42.94 -2.75
CA THR A 121 3.37 -42.64 -2.24
C THR A 121 3.45 -41.85 -0.94
N ARG A 122 4.29 -42.28 0.02
CA ARG A 122 4.50 -41.57 1.28
C ARG A 122 5.12 -40.19 1.08
N LEU A 123 6.12 -40.08 0.21
CA LEU A 123 6.72 -38.79 -0.12
C LEU A 123 5.67 -37.84 -0.72
N ARG A 124 4.84 -38.34 -1.64
CA ARG A 124 3.77 -37.57 -2.26
C ARG A 124 2.71 -37.13 -1.26
N GLU A 125 2.28 -38.02 -0.36
CA GLU A 125 1.36 -37.69 0.74
C GLU A 125 1.91 -36.56 1.61
N GLY A 126 3.20 -36.64 1.99
CA GLY A 126 3.88 -35.59 2.75
C GLY A 126 3.91 -34.26 1.99
N LEU A 127 4.31 -34.26 0.72
CA LEU A 127 4.37 -33.05 -0.10
C LEU A 127 2.98 -32.45 -0.36
N GLN A 128 1.95 -33.28 -0.52
CA GLN A 128 0.56 -32.84 -0.63
C GLN A 128 0.09 -32.17 0.65
N TRP A 129 0.41 -32.75 1.81
CA TRP A 129 0.14 -32.11 3.10
C TRP A 129 0.86 -30.77 3.25
N LEU A 130 2.16 -30.72 2.90
CA LEU A 130 2.95 -29.48 2.97
C LEU A 130 2.35 -28.38 2.09
N ALA A 131 1.91 -28.72 0.88
CA ALA A 131 1.25 -27.78 -0.03
C ALA A 131 -0.13 -27.34 0.49
N GLY A 132 -0.88 -28.24 1.14
CA GLY A 132 -2.19 -27.92 1.72
C GLY A 132 -2.13 -27.01 2.95
N GLU A 133 -1.06 -27.13 3.75
CA GLU A 133 -0.84 -26.33 4.96
C GLU A 133 -0.03 -25.05 4.71
N SER A 134 0.48 -24.85 3.48
CA SER A 134 1.25 -23.66 3.13
C SER A 134 0.36 -22.41 3.18
N PRO A 135 0.86 -21.26 3.70
CA PRO A 135 0.09 -20.03 3.74
C PRO A 135 -0.25 -19.58 2.33
N SER A 136 -1.48 -19.09 2.14
CA SER A 136 -1.90 -18.52 0.87
C SER A 136 -1.08 -17.26 0.56
N GLN A 137 -0.71 -17.10 -0.71
CA GLN A 137 -0.02 -15.89 -1.16
C GLN A 137 -0.94 -14.67 -0.96
N PRO A 138 -0.41 -13.52 -0.55
CA PRO A 138 -1.21 -12.32 -0.38
C PRO A 138 -1.78 -11.89 -1.73
N ASN A 139 -3.06 -11.57 -1.75
CA ASN A 139 -3.69 -11.03 -2.95
C ASN A 139 -3.38 -9.54 -3.06
N LEU A 140 -2.46 -9.18 -3.95
CA LEU A 140 -1.88 -7.84 -4.01
C LEU A 140 -2.32 -7.09 -5.26
N GLN A 141 -2.62 -5.82 -5.07
CA GLN A 141 -2.81 -4.85 -6.14
C GLN A 141 -1.69 -3.81 -6.11
N CYS A 142 -1.03 -3.60 -7.25
CA CYS A 142 -0.09 -2.49 -7.41
C CYS A 142 -0.89 -1.22 -7.77
N VAL A 143 -0.85 -0.21 -6.91
CA VAL A 143 -1.58 1.04 -7.10
C VAL A 143 -0.63 2.23 -7.11
N LYS A 144 -0.98 3.27 -7.87
CA LYS A 144 -0.26 4.54 -7.78
C LYS A 144 -0.66 5.23 -6.48
N ILE A 145 0.32 5.75 -5.75
CA ILE A 145 0.06 6.34 -4.43
C ILE A 145 -0.89 7.54 -4.52
N ARG A 146 -0.73 8.36 -5.55
CA ARG A 146 -1.64 9.47 -5.81
C ARG A 146 -3.08 9.02 -6.00
N GLU A 147 -3.29 7.93 -6.74
CA GLU A 147 -4.64 7.38 -7.00
C GLU A 147 -5.22 6.81 -5.71
N LEU A 148 -4.43 6.08 -4.92
CA LEU A 148 -4.84 5.55 -3.61
C LEU A 148 -5.34 6.67 -2.68
N VAL A 149 -4.56 7.76 -2.54
CA VAL A 149 -4.95 8.91 -1.71
C VAL A 149 -6.24 9.55 -2.24
N HIS A 150 -6.38 9.70 -3.56
CA HIS A 150 -7.61 10.24 -4.15
C HIS A 150 -8.84 9.34 -3.92
N THR A 151 -8.69 8.02 -3.97
CA THR A 151 -9.75 7.06 -3.64
C THR A 151 -10.20 7.25 -2.19
N HIS A 152 -9.27 7.36 -1.25
CA HIS A 152 -9.60 7.60 0.15
C HIS A 152 -10.26 8.95 0.39
N ILE A 153 -9.74 10.02 -0.23
CA ILE A 153 -10.39 11.32 -0.16
C ILE A 153 -11.85 11.16 -0.60
N SER A 154 -12.07 10.62 -1.80
CA SER A 154 -13.39 10.44 -2.43
C SER A 154 -14.35 9.56 -1.62
N SER A 155 -13.82 8.62 -0.83
CA SER A 155 -14.63 7.74 0.02
C SER A 155 -15.22 8.42 1.26
N PHE A 156 -14.71 9.60 1.65
CA PHE A 156 -15.23 10.31 2.80
C PHE A 156 -16.52 11.07 2.47
N SER A 157 -17.53 10.92 3.32
CA SER A 157 -18.85 11.54 3.16
C SER A 157 -18.84 13.07 3.06
N GLY A 158 -17.76 13.74 3.53
CA GLY A 158 -17.56 15.18 3.41
C GLY A 158 -17.10 15.67 2.03
N VAL A 159 -16.80 14.79 1.07
CA VAL A 159 -16.35 15.21 -0.28
C VAL A 159 -17.47 15.82 -1.10
N GLN A 160 -18.71 15.36 -0.91
CA GLN A 160 -19.86 16.00 -1.52
C GLN A 160 -19.96 17.46 -1.05
N ASP A 161 -19.57 17.75 0.20
CA ASP A 161 -19.50 19.10 0.79
C ASP A 161 -18.27 19.90 0.33
N ILE A 162 -17.15 19.22 0.00
CA ILE A 162 -15.99 19.82 -0.70
C ILE A 162 -16.40 20.36 -2.07
N ILE A 163 -17.39 19.74 -2.72
CA ILE A 163 -17.87 20.11 -4.06
C ILE A 163 -19.08 21.06 -3.98
N SER A 164 -19.98 20.89 -3.01
CA SER A 164 -21.24 21.63 -2.90
C SER A 164 -21.14 22.96 -2.14
N ASN A 165 -19.95 23.30 -1.64
CA ASN A 165 -19.59 24.65 -1.16
C ASN A 165 -20.41 25.13 0.04
N SER A 166 -20.86 24.23 0.91
CA SER A 166 -21.57 24.60 2.14
C SER A 166 -20.96 23.92 3.36
N LYS A 167 -20.28 24.71 4.22
CA LYS A 167 -19.88 24.45 5.62
C LYS A 167 -18.45 24.03 5.93
N LEU A 168 -17.60 23.65 4.97
CA LEU A 168 -16.23 23.22 5.30
C LEU A 168 -15.27 24.40 5.48
N GLY A 169 -14.62 24.44 6.64
CA GLY A 169 -13.48 25.31 6.89
C GLY A 169 -12.17 24.75 6.34
N PRO A 170 -11.09 25.55 6.37
CA PRO A 170 -9.76 25.10 5.95
C PRO A 170 -9.26 23.91 6.77
N ASN A 171 -9.49 23.92 8.09
CA ASN A 171 -9.07 22.85 9.00
C ASN A 171 -9.82 21.54 8.76
N ASP A 172 -11.09 21.60 8.37
CA ASP A 172 -11.85 20.41 8.01
C ASP A 172 -11.28 19.76 6.75
N CYS A 173 -10.92 20.57 5.75
CA CYS A 173 -10.27 20.10 4.53
C CYS A 173 -8.91 19.45 4.83
N ILE A 174 -8.08 20.10 5.66
CA ILE A 174 -6.77 19.58 6.09
C ILE A 174 -6.92 18.26 6.84
N SER A 175 -7.89 18.18 7.76
CA SER A 175 -8.17 16.97 8.54
C SER A 175 -8.57 15.80 7.65
N LEU A 176 -9.48 16.02 6.69
CA LEU A 176 -9.89 15.00 5.73
C LEU A 176 -8.72 14.49 4.88
N PHE A 177 -7.85 15.39 4.43
CA PHE A 177 -6.68 15.02 3.64
C PHE A 177 -5.63 14.25 4.45
N ASN A 178 -5.29 14.74 5.65
CA ASN A 178 -4.35 14.05 6.52
C ASN A 178 -4.88 12.66 6.93
N LYS A 179 -6.19 12.54 7.15
CA LYS A 179 -6.84 11.25 7.39
C LYS A 179 -6.75 10.32 6.17
N ALA A 180 -6.92 10.83 4.95
CA ALA A 180 -6.73 10.04 3.74
C ALA A 180 -5.30 9.51 3.60
N LEU A 181 -4.30 10.34 3.93
CA LEU A 181 -2.89 9.93 3.96
C LEU A 181 -2.66 8.84 5.01
N ASP A 182 -3.24 8.99 6.21
CA ASP A 182 -3.13 7.99 7.28
C ASP A 182 -3.77 6.65 6.90
N CYS A 183 -4.96 6.66 6.29
CA CYS A 183 -5.58 5.45 5.74
C CYS A 183 -4.69 4.78 4.68
N SER A 184 -4.13 5.57 3.76
CA SER A 184 -3.22 5.06 2.72
C SER A 184 -1.98 4.39 3.33
N ILE A 185 -1.39 5.01 4.35
CA ILE A 185 -0.25 4.44 5.09
C ILE A 185 -0.64 3.13 5.76
N GLN A 186 -1.81 3.09 6.43
CA GLN A 186 -2.29 1.90 7.12
C GLN A 186 -2.50 0.72 6.17
N GLU A 187 -3.07 0.94 4.98
CA GLU A 187 -3.26 -0.11 3.98
C GLU A 187 -1.93 -0.67 3.47
N ILE A 188 -0.96 0.20 3.20
CA ILE A 188 0.39 -0.20 2.77
C ILE A 188 1.07 -1.02 3.88
N VAL A 189 1.01 -0.54 5.12
CA VAL A 189 1.59 -1.24 6.28
C VAL A 189 0.91 -2.60 6.50
N ALA A 190 -0.41 -2.68 6.38
CA ALA A 190 -1.15 -3.93 6.49
C ALA A 190 -0.74 -4.93 5.41
N ALA A 191 -0.59 -4.48 4.15
CA ALA A 191 -0.12 -5.32 3.06
C ALA A 191 1.31 -5.82 3.30
N VAL A 192 2.22 -4.93 3.72
CA VAL A 192 3.60 -5.28 4.07
C VAL A 192 3.64 -6.34 5.19
N ASN A 193 2.88 -6.13 6.26
CA ASN A 193 2.82 -7.02 7.41
C ASN A 193 2.17 -8.38 7.10
N SER A 194 1.32 -8.46 6.07
CA SER A 194 0.73 -9.72 5.61
C SER A 194 1.75 -10.66 4.95
N ASN A 195 2.96 -10.17 4.65
CA ASN A 195 4.02 -10.93 4.00
C ASN A 195 5.33 -10.95 4.83
N PRO A 196 5.31 -11.59 6.01
CA PRO A 196 6.48 -11.66 6.89
C PRO A 196 7.64 -12.43 6.26
N VAL A 197 7.35 -13.42 5.40
CA VAL A 197 8.38 -14.26 4.77
C VAL A 197 9.10 -13.56 3.63
N GLY A 198 8.57 -12.44 3.14
CA GLY A 198 9.20 -11.67 2.07
C GLY A 198 8.98 -12.27 0.67
N TRP A 199 7.86 -12.96 0.45
CA TRP A 199 7.45 -13.41 -0.88
C TRP A 199 7.39 -12.23 -1.85
N PRO A 200 7.81 -12.34 -3.12
CA PRO A 200 8.27 -13.53 -3.82
C PRO A 200 9.72 -13.90 -3.49
N CYS A 201 10.05 -15.18 -3.65
CA CYS A 201 11.37 -15.71 -3.35
C CYS A 201 12.47 -15.08 -4.24
N PRO A 202 13.69 -14.90 -3.72
CA PRO A 202 14.79 -14.22 -4.43
C PRO A 202 15.25 -14.98 -5.68
N GLU A 203 15.06 -16.30 -5.74
CA GLU A 203 15.44 -17.15 -6.87
C GLU A 203 14.76 -16.73 -8.17
N ILE A 204 13.57 -16.14 -8.09
CA ILE A 204 12.85 -15.59 -9.25
C ILE A 204 13.70 -14.51 -9.96
N GLY A 205 14.52 -13.77 -9.22
CA GLY A 205 15.44 -12.77 -9.76
C GLY A 205 16.63 -13.34 -10.53
N LEU A 206 16.90 -14.65 -10.41
CA LEU A 206 17.99 -15.34 -11.13
C LEU A 206 17.62 -15.69 -12.57
N LEU A 207 16.34 -15.57 -12.94
CA LEU A 207 15.90 -15.79 -14.30
C LEU A 207 16.51 -14.74 -15.23
N GLY A 208 17.06 -15.19 -16.36
CA GLY A 208 17.72 -14.31 -17.31
C GLY A 208 16.76 -13.24 -17.84
N LYS A 209 17.17 -11.96 -17.79
CA LYS A 209 16.40 -10.77 -18.21
C LYS A 209 15.98 -10.76 -19.69
N SER A 210 16.35 -11.78 -20.47
CA SER A 210 16.17 -11.87 -21.93
C SER A 210 15.14 -12.91 -22.37
N PHE A 211 14.53 -13.64 -21.44
CA PHE A 211 13.55 -14.67 -21.74
C PHE A 211 12.12 -14.14 -21.60
N ASP A 212 11.18 -14.65 -22.41
CA ASP A 212 9.76 -14.28 -22.35
C ASP A 212 9.17 -14.53 -20.95
N GLU A 213 9.71 -15.50 -20.21
CA GLU A 213 9.37 -15.77 -18.81
C GLU A 213 9.55 -14.56 -17.88
N ASP A 214 10.57 -13.72 -18.09
CA ASP A 214 10.80 -12.51 -17.27
C ASP A 214 9.69 -11.46 -17.47
N ARG A 215 9.16 -11.33 -18.70
CA ARG A 215 8.04 -10.43 -18.99
C ARG A 215 6.77 -10.91 -18.29
N VAL A 216 6.49 -12.21 -18.35
CA VAL A 216 5.33 -12.83 -17.69
C VAL A 216 5.44 -12.64 -16.17
N ILE A 217 6.60 -12.94 -15.58
CA ILE A 217 6.82 -12.79 -14.14
C ILE A 217 6.61 -11.34 -13.68
N LYS A 218 7.12 -10.35 -14.43
CA LYS A 218 6.90 -8.93 -14.11
C LYS A 218 5.44 -8.49 -14.19
N SER A 219 4.61 -9.21 -14.94
CA SER A 219 3.17 -8.93 -15.05
C SER A 219 2.35 -9.55 -13.92
N TYR A 220 2.78 -10.68 -13.36
CA TYR A 220 1.99 -11.43 -12.36
C TYR A 220 2.56 -11.38 -10.94
N LEU A 221 3.85 -11.12 -10.77
CA LEU A 221 4.50 -11.09 -9.47
C LEU A 221 4.88 -9.66 -9.06
N PRO A 222 4.77 -9.31 -7.77
CA PRO A 222 5.23 -8.03 -7.29
C PRO A 222 6.77 -7.96 -7.35
N THR A 223 7.31 -6.74 -7.27
CA THR A 223 8.76 -6.57 -7.29
C THR A 223 9.41 -7.25 -6.07
N LEU A 224 10.59 -7.85 -6.27
CA LEU A 224 11.35 -8.50 -5.20
C LEU A 224 11.53 -7.58 -3.99
N GLY A 225 11.28 -8.09 -2.79
CA GLY A 225 11.42 -7.33 -1.55
C GLY A 225 10.44 -6.16 -1.40
N TRP A 226 9.30 -6.16 -2.08
CA TRP A 226 8.28 -5.10 -1.94
C TRP A 226 7.80 -4.91 -0.49
N SER A 227 7.73 -5.98 0.31
CA SER A 227 7.40 -5.93 1.74
C SER A 227 8.59 -5.62 2.64
N SER A 228 9.79 -5.40 2.08
CA SER A 228 10.94 -5.03 2.89
C SER A 228 10.81 -3.59 3.39
N ASN A 229 11.34 -3.34 4.59
CA ASN A 229 11.44 -1.99 5.14
C ASN A 229 12.21 -1.04 4.21
N VAL A 230 13.19 -1.54 3.46
CA VAL A 230 14.00 -0.75 2.53
C VAL A 230 13.12 -0.11 1.44
N LYS A 231 12.08 -0.80 0.98
CA LYS A 231 11.15 -0.28 -0.05
C LYS A 231 9.92 0.39 0.54
N ALA A 232 9.39 -0.12 1.65
CA ALA A 232 8.17 0.41 2.26
C ALA A 232 8.40 1.72 3.02
N GLN A 233 9.50 1.85 3.76
CA GLN A 233 9.74 3.03 4.62
C GLN A 233 9.87 4.36 3.85
N PRO A 234 10.57 4.44 2.70
CA PRO A 234 10.62 5.67 1.91
C PRO A 234 9.22 6.14 1.47
N ILE A 235 8.35 5.20 1.09
CA ILE A 235 6.96 5.49 0.72
C ILE A 235 6.17 6.03 1.91
N ILE A 236 6.25 5.35 3.05
CA ILE A 236 5.55 5.74 4.28
C ILE A 236 6.02 7.14 4.72
N HIS A 237 7.33 7.38 4.72
CA HIS A 237 7.90 8.67 5.07
C HIS A 237 7.50 9.78 4.08
N ALA A 238 7.46 9.49 2.78
CA ALA A 238 7.00 10.44 1.78
C ALA A 238 5.52 10.84 1.98
N LEU A 239 4.66 9.87 2.31
CA LEU A 239 3.25 10.13 2.67
C LEU A 239 3.11 10.94 3.96
N GLN A 240 3.91 10.63 4.99
CA GLN A 240 3.94 11.41 6.23
C GLN A 240 4.37 12.86 6.00
N ASN A 241 5.35 13.09 5.13
CA ASN A 241 5.81 14.43 4.75
C ASN A 241 4.82 15.20 3.87
N CYS A 242 3.82 14.52 3.32
CA CYS A 242 2.72 15.19 2.61
C CYS A 242 1.66 15.77 3.55
N LYS A 243 1.68 15.44 4.84
CA LYS A 243 0.71 15.96 5.80
C LYS A 243 0.76 17.48 5.86
N LEU A 244 -0.42 18.07 5.89
CA LEU A 244 -0.57 19.52 5.95
C LEU A 244 -0.73 19.97 7.40
N PRO A 245 -0.05 21.07 7.80
CA PRO A 245 -0.23 21.66 9.12
C PRO A 245 -1.62 22.27 9.25
N THR A 246 -2.14 22.24 10.47
CA THR A 246 -3.40 22.91 10.82
C THR A 246 -3.27 24.41 10.63
N PHE A 247 -4.39 25.00 10.29
CA PHE A 247 -4.58 26.42 10.10
C PHE A 247 -4.79 27.11 11.45
N THR A 248 -3.96 28.10 11.76
CA THR A 248 -3.97 28.82 13.05
C THR A 248 -4.45 30.26 12.94
N ASP A 249 -4.52 30.81 11.72
CA ASP A 249 -4.82 32.22 11.50
C ASP A 249 -6.31 32.52 11.61
N ASP A 250 -6.63 33.69 12.18
CA ASP A 250 -8.01 34.14 12.32
C ASP A 250 -8.58 34.57 10.95
N LEU A 251 -9.65 33.89 10.53
CA LEU A 251 -10.39 34.16 9.30
C LEU A 251 -11.63 35.04 9.52
N SER A 252 -11.82 35.61 10.71
CA SER A 252 -12.97 36.47 11.04
C SER A 252 -13.14 37.67 10.10
N TRP A 253 -12.05 38.14 9.47
CA TRP A 253 -12.07 39.25 8.52
C TRP A 253 -12.82 38.92 7.22
N LEU A 254 -12.90 37.64 6.80
CA LEU A 254 -13.68 37.20 5.63
C LEU A 254 -15.19 37.30 5.86
N ALA A 255 -15.64 37.34 7.12
CA ALA A 255 -17.04 37.48 7.46
C ALA A 255 -17.55 38.93 7.30
N ARG A 256 -16.64 39.91 7.19
CA ARG A 256 -17.01 41.33 7.06
C ARG A 256 -17.43 41.63 5.62
N GLY A 257 -18.64 42.12 5.41
CA GLY A 257 -19.07 42.65 4.10
C GLY A 257 -18.63 44.10 3.92
N SER A 258 -18.37 44.51 2.67
CA SER A 258 -18.10 45.90 2.30
C SER A 258 -18.91 46.36 1.09
N LYS A 259 -19.22 47.66 1.05
CA LYS A 259 -19.83 48.35 -0.10
C LYS A 259 -18.80 49.03 -1.00
N LEU A 260 -17.59 49.27 -0.48
CA LEU A 260 -16.53 49.99 -1.16
C LEU A 260 -15.66 49.02 -1.94
N ARG A 261 -15.53 49.24 -3.26
CA ARG A 261 -14.67 48.44 -4.15
C ARG A 261 -13.26 48.26 -3.59
N GLN A 262 -12.68 49.33 -3.04
CA GLN A 262 -11.33 49.32 -2.49
C GLN A 262 -11.17 48.37 -1.29
N GLU A 263 -12.20 48.21 -0.48
CA GLU A 263 -12.20 47.28 0.65
C GLU A 263 -12.35 45.82 0.21
N ILE A 264 -13.12 45.56 -0.85
CA ILE A 264 -13.26 44.23 -1.46
C ILE A 264 -11.92 43.80 -2.10
N GLU A 265 -11.24 44.71 -2.81
CA GLU A 265 -9.89 44.46 -3.36
C GLU A 265 -8.86 44.24 -2.24
N ASN A 266 -8.98 44.96 -1.12
CA ASN A 266 -8.14 44.72 0.06
C ASN A 266 -8.40 43.33 0.66
N GLN A 267 -9.66 42.87 0.75
CA GLN A 267 -9.99 41.51 1.21
C GLN A 267 -9.41 40.42 0.30
N LYS A 268 -9.51 40.61 -1.03
CA LYS A 268 -8.88 39.73 -2.01
C LYS A 268 -7.36 39.69 -1.82
N THR A 269 -6.72 40.84 -1.70
CA THR A 269 -5.26 40.93 -1.50
C THR A 269 -4.83 40.29 -0.17
N GLN A 270 -5.64 40.44 0.88
CA GLN A 270 -5.43 39.76 2.16
C GLN A 270 -5.54 38.24 2.00
N LEU A 271 -6.52 37.73 1.24
CA LEU A 271 -6.65 36.30 0.94
C LEU A 271 -5.45 35.75 0.15
N GLU A 272 -4.95 36.50 -0.83
CA GLU A 272 -3.76 36.11 -1.59
C GLU A 272 -2.52 36.05 -0.69
N ASN A 273 -2.25 37.13 0.06
CA ASN A 273 -1.11 37.17 1.00
C ASN A 273 -1.19 36.06 2.04
N PHE A 274 -2.40 35.79 2.51
CA PHE A 274 -2.69 34.70 3.41
C PHE A 274 -2.30 33.34 2.80
N LEU A 275 -2.76 33.05 1.57
CA LEU A 275 -2.41 31.82 0.88
C LEU A 275 -0.90 31.72 0.60
N ILE A 276 -0.25 32.83 0.25
CA ILE A 276 1.21 32.88 0.09
C ILE A 276 1.91 32.44 1.37
N GLN A 277 1.51 33.01 2.52
CA GLN A 277 2.09 32.67 3.82
C GLN A 277 1.91 31.18 4.15
N TYR A 278 0.73 30.63 3.90
CA TYR A 278 0.46 29.21 4.13
C TYR A 278 1.29 28.28 3.24
N LEU A 279 1.38 28.59 1.93
CA LEU A 279 2.12 27.77 0.95
C LEU A 279 3.63 27.83 1.16
N THR A 280 4.14 28.91 1.75
CA THR A 280 5.57 29.15 1.99
C THR A 280 6.00 28.81 3.41
N HIS A 281 5.52 29.55 4.42
CA HIS A 281 6.06 29.48 5.78
C HIS A 281 5.41 28.36 6.58
N THR A 282 4.08 28.24 6.50
CA THR A 282 3.35 27.28 7.34
C THR A 282 3.58 25.85 6.85
N SER A 283 3.41 25.62 5.55
CA SER A 283 3.53 24.28 4.98
C SER A 283 4.91 24.00 4.36
N ASN A 284 5.72 25.01 4.01
CA ASN A 284 6.99 24.83 3.29
C ASN A 284 6.83 24.02 1.98
N MET A 285 5.79 24.33 1.21
CA MET A 285 5.49 23.60 -0.03
C MET A 285 6.31 24.10 -1.21
N MET A 286 6.52 25.42 -1.27
CA MET A 286 7.12 26.08 -2.42
C MET A 286 7.76 27.42 -2.04
N GLY A 287 8.62 27.93 -2.94
CA GLY A 287 9.22 29.25 -2.79
C GLY A 287 8.22 30.40 -3.00
N ILE A 288 8.57 31.58 -2.48
CA ILE A 288 7.71 32.78 -2.46
C ILE A 288 7.20 33.16 -3.85
N SER A 289 8.04 33.10 -4.88
CA SER A 289 7.67 33.49 -6.25
C SER A 289 6.63 32.57 -6.89
N LEU A 290 6.70 31.26 -6.62
CA LEU A 290 5.71 30.30 -7.09
C LEU A 290 4.42 30.39 -6.26
N ALA A 291 4.55 30.58 -4.94
CA ALA A 291 3.43 30.77 -4.04
C ALA A 291 2.59 31.98 -4.41
N ALA A 292 3.21 33.11 -4.77
CA ALA A 292 2.50 34.31 -5.22
C ALA A 292 1.67 34.05 -6.48
N LYS A 293 2.25 33.38 -7.48
CA LYS A 293 1.54 33.02 -8.70
C LYS A 293 0.36 32.09 -8.43
N GLU A 294 0.58 31.04 -7.63
CA GLU A 294 -0.51 30.11 -7.33
C GLU A 294 -1.58 30.67 -6.41
N ALA A 295 -1.22 31.47 -5.41
CA ALA A 295 -2.19 32.15 -4.56
C ALA A 295 -3.10 33.05 -5.39
N HIS A 296 -2.55 33.78 -6.36
CA HIS A 296 -3.33 34.59 -7.29
C HIS A 296 -4.30 33.73 -8.12
N VAL A 297 -3.81 32.65 -8.75
CA VAL A 297 -4.68 31.76 -9.56
C VAL A 297 -5.76 31.09 -8.70
N ILE A 298 -5.42 30.67 -7.47
CA ILE A 298 -6.35 30.08 -6.52
C ILE A 298 -7.43 31.10 -6.15
N THR A 299 -7.07 32.32 -5.80
CA THR A 299 -8.04 33.36 -5.43
C THR A 299 -8.96 33.71 -6.60
N GLN A 300 -8.42 33.81 -7.82
CA GLN A 300 -9.23 34.14 -9.00
C GLN A 300 -10.24 33.05 -9.38
N ARG A 301 -9.90 31.78 -9.20
CA ARG A 301 -10.71 30.63 -9.67
C ARG A 301 -11.51 29.92 -8.58
N CYS A 302 -11.09 30.07 -7.32
CA CYS A 302 -11.65 29.34 -6.19
C CYS A 302 -12.23 30.28 -5.14
N ALA A 303 -12.42 31.57 -5.43
CA ALA A 303 -13.21 32.46 -4.59
C ALA A 303 -14.32 33.11 -5.41
N ARG A 304 -15.41 33.47 -4.73
CA ARG A 304 -16.57 34.13 -5.34
C ARG A 304 -16.93 35.39 -4.56
N LEU A 305 -17.59 36.32 -5.22
CA LEU A 305 -18.23 37.44 -4.55
C LEU A 305 -19.65 37.03 -4.14
N GLU A 306 -20.01 37.22 -2.88
CA GLU A 306 -21.35 36.96 -2.37
C GLU A 306 -21.97 38.26 -1.83
N LEU A 307 -23.23 38.51 -2.19
CA LEU A 307 -24.01 39.63 -1.66
C LEU A 307 -24.61 39.23 -0.31
N CYS A 308 -24.21 39.94 0.74
CA CYS A 308 -24.72 39.83 2.11
C CYS A 308 -25.51 41.10 2.45
N GLY A 309 -26.84 41.04 2.26
CA GLY A 309 -27.72 42.19 2.45
C GLY A 309 -27.41 43.29 1.44
N THR A 310 -26.81 44.39 1.90
CA THR A 310 -26.42 45.53 1.04
C THR A 310 -24.91 45.60 0.78
N SER A 311 -24.14 44.59 1.20
CA SER A 311 -22.68 44.57 1.14
C SER A 311 -22.15 43.33 0.43
N TYR A 312 -21.03 43.43 -0.25
CA TYR A 312 -20.36 42.29 -0.89
C TYR A 312 -19.23 41.77 -0.01
N ARG A 313 -18.99 40.46 -0.05
CA ARG A 313 -17.82 39.84 0.59
C ARG A 313 -17.17 38.83 -0.33
N VAL A 314 -15.85 38.67 -0.18
CA VAL A 314 -15.10 37.60 -0.84
C VAL A 314 -15.30 36.30 -0.04
N VAL A 315 -15.81 35.26 -0.70
CA VAL A 315 -16.06 33.94 -0.10
C VAL A 315 -15.15 32.92 -0.77
N PRO A 316 -14.11 32.43 -0.07
CA PRO A 316 -13.26 31.36 -0.59
C PRO A 316 -13.99 30.02 -0.60
N HIS A 317 -13.83 29.28 -1.70
CA HIS A 317 -14.23 27.89 -1.82
C HIS A 317 -13.12 26.99 -1.27
N TRP A 318 -13.10 26.79 0.06
CA TRP A 318 -12.04 26.03 0.73
C TRP A 318 -11.82 24.63 0.14
N GLY A 319 -12.88 23.92 -0.22
CA GLY A 319 -12.78 22.63 -0.89
C GLY A 319 -11.96 22.66 -2.18
N MET A 320 -12.21 23.63 -3.08
CA MET A 320 -11.45 23.79 -4.32
C MET A 320 -10.03 24.28 -4.09
N ILE A 321 -9.85 25.23 -3.16
CA ILE A 321 -8.52 25.74 -2.77
C ILE A 321 -7.65 24.57 -2.30
N PHE A 322 -8.13 23.81 -1.32
CA PHE A 322 -7.37 22.72 -0.75
C PHE A 322 -7.22 21.53 -1.69
N ARG A 323 -8.19 21.24 -2.58
CA ARG A 323 -8.00 20.26 -3.66
C ARG A 323 -6.79 20.59 -4.53
N ARG A 324 -6.57 21.87 -4.84
CA ARG A 324 -5.41 22.32 -5.61
C ARG A 324 -4.11 22.19 -4.81
N ILE A 325 -4.14 22.54 -3.52
CA ILE A 325 -3.00 22.38 -2.59
C ILE A 325 -2.62 20.89 -2.43
N PHE A 326 -3.61 20.01 -2.28
CA PHE A 326 -3.40 18.56 -2.19
C PHE A 326 -2.72 18.03 -3.45
N ASN A 327 -3.19 18.44 -4.63
CA ASN A 327 -2.57 18.07 -5.89
C ASN A 327 -1.10 18.49 -5.95
N TRP A 328 -0.77 19.72 -5.52
CA TRP A 328 0.62 20.16 -5.44
C TRP A 328 1.47 19.31 -4.50
N ARG A 329 0.95 18.94 -3.33
CA ARG A 329 1.65 18.03 -2.40
C ARG A 329 1.89 16.66 -3.03
N LEU A 330 0.88 16.09 -3.66
CA LEU A 330 0.95 14.76 -4.24
C LEU A 330 1.81 14.71 -5.52
N ILE A 331 2.04 15.82 -6.22
CA ILE A 331 2.97 15.86 -7.35
C ILE A 331 4.38 15.42 -6.90
N GLY A 332 4.80 15.76 -5.68
CA GLY A 332 6.08 15.33 -5.10
C GLY A 332 6.24 13.81 -4.97
N LEU A 333 5.14 13.05 -4.96
CA LEU A 333 5.13 11.59 -4.90
C LEU A 333 5.28 10.91 -6.27
N SER A 334 5.42 11.69 -7.35
CA SER A 334 5.54 11.16 -8.71
C SER A 334 6.95 10.66 -9.05
N SER A 335 7.89 10.68 -8.09
CA SER A 335 9.23 10.14 -8.33
C SER A 335 9.17 8.60 -8.43
N ARG A 336 10.03 8.02 -9.29
CA ARG A 336 9.97 6.60 -9.66
C ARG A 336 9.98 5.66 -8.45
N GLU A 337 10.69 6.03 -7.38
CA GLU A 337 10.90 5.21 -6.19
C GLU A 337 9.69 5.18 -5.25
N VAL A 338 8.86 6.23 -5.20
CA VAL A 338 7.68 6.31 -4.33
C VAL A 338 6.36 6.44 -5.11
N SER A 339 6.38 6.23 -6.41
CA SER A 339 5.20 6.42 -7.27
C SER A 339 4.10 5.35 -7.10
N SER A 340 4.47 4.15 -6.66
CA SER A 340 3.57 3.00 -6.56
C SER A 340 3.81 2.21 -5.28
N ALA A 341 2.73 1.64 -4.72
CA ALA A 341 2.78 0.74 -3.58
C ALA A 341 1.87 -0.48 -3.81
N TYR A 342 2.10 -1.54 -3.03
CA TYR A 342 1.24 -2.71 -3.03
C TYR A 342 0.26 -2.63 -1.86
N ILE A 343 -1.02 -2.89 -2.15
CA ILE A 343 -2.10 -2.97 -1.17
C ILE A 343 -2.80 -4.34 -1.26
N SER A 344 -3.50 -4.74 -0.21
CA SER A 344 -4.28 -5.99 -0.20
C SER A 344 -5.64 -5.79 -0.88
N GLU A 345 -5.97 -6.63 -1.87
CA GLU A 345 -7.17 -6.49 -2.71
C GLU A 345 -8.49 -6.62 -1.92
N CYS A 346 -8.47 -7.32 -0.77
CA CYS A 346 -9.65 -7.53 0.09
C CYS A 346 -10.27 -6.22 0.62
N HIS A 347 -9.50 -5.13 0.71
CA HIS A 347 -9.98 -3.84 1.22
C HIS A 347 -10.48 -2.89 0.12
N HIS A 348 -10.11 -3.12 -1.14
CA HIS A 348 -10.35 -2.16 -2.22
C HIS A 348 -11.73 -2.32 -2.89
N ASN A 349 -12.29 -3.54 -2.89
CA ASN A 349 -13.60 -3.80 -3.51
C ASN A 349 -14.77 -3.11 -2.80
N VAL A 350 -14.66 -2.83 -1.49
CA VAL A 350 -15.69 -2.08 -0.75
C VAL A 350 -15.68 -0.60 -1.13
N ALA A 351 -14.51 -0.04 -1.50
CA ALA A 351 -14.40 1.33 -1.97
C ALA A 351 -14.79 1.45 -3.46
N LEU A 352 -14.39 0.50 -4.31
CA LEU A 352 -14.67 0.53 -5.74
C LEU A 352 -16.15 0.28 -6.09
N GLN A 353 -16.88 -0.53 -5.32
CA GLN A 353 -18.31 -0.78 -5.58
C GLN A 353 -19.19 0.47 -5.46
N ASN A 354 -18.69 1.54 -4.82
CA ASN A 354 -19.35 2.85 -4.75
C ASN A 354 -18.78 3.87 -5.74
N VAL A 355 -17.74 3.53 -6.50
CA VAL A 355 -17.15 4.41 -7.52
C VAL A 355 -17.51 3.85 -8.88
N GLY A 356 -18.66 4.32 -9.39
CA GLY A 356 -18.98 4.20 -10.80
C GLY A 356 -17.78 4.64 -11.63
N THR A 357 -17.43 3.84 -12.63
CA THR A 357 -16.35 4.10 -13.58
C THR A 357 -16.70 5.31 -14.43
N GLU A 358 -16.61 6.50 -13.86
CA GLU A 358 -16.74 7.75 -14.60
C GLU A 358 -15.38 8.44 -14.61
N ALA A 359 -14.72 8.23 -15.76
CA ALA A 359 -13.94 9.19 -16.52
C ALA A 359 -13.52 10.44 -15.76
N CYS A 360 -12.21 10.71 -15.75
CA CYS A 360 -11.62 12.06 -15.71
C CYS A 360 -12.65 13.13 -15.35
N LEU A 361 -13.04 13.20 -14.07
CA LEU A 361 -14.15 14.06 -13.67
C LEU A 361 -13.72 15.48 -13.97
N SER A 362 -14.22 15.93 -15.11
CA SER A 362 -14.07 17.28 -15.62
C SER A 362 -14.53 18.20 -14.50
N PRO A 363 -13.83 19.33 -14.26
CA PRO A 363 -14.31 20.27 -13.26
C PRO A 363 -15.77 20.59 -13.59
N PRO A 364 -16.69 20.60 -12.61
CA PRO A 364 -18.05 21.05 -12.86
C PRO A 364 -17.95 22.41 -13.53
N TYR A 365 -18.64 22.57 -14.66
CA TYR A 365 -18.70 23.81 -15.44
C TYR A 365 -19.13 24.95 -14.50
N TYR A 366 -18.16 25.70 -14.00
CA TYR A 366 -18.36 26.99 -13.37
C TYR A 366 -17.93 28.05 -14.37
N PRO A 367 -18.66 29.18 -14.44
CA PRO A 367 -18.43 30.19 -15.46
C PRO A 367 -16.97 30.64 -15.44
N ASP A 368 -16.39 30.83 -16.62
CA ASP A 368 -15.01 31.33 -16.84
C ASP A 368 -14.75 32.76 -16.30
N ILE A 369 -15.66 33.27 -15.48
CA ILE A 369 -15.62 34.63 -14.94
C ILE A 369 -14.67 34.65 -13.74
N SER A 370 -13.59 35.42 -13.86
CA SER A 370 -12.62 35.61 -12.78
C SER A 370 -13.22 36.43 -11.63
N LEU A 371 -12.66 36.31 -10.41
CA LEU A 371 -13.07 37.15 -9.29
C LEU A 371 -12.93 38.65 -9.64
N ASP A 372 -11.93 39.03 -10.43
CA ASP A 372 -11.72 40.42 -10.86
C ASP A 372 -12.83 40.91 -11.80
N GLU A 373 -13.28 40.05 -12.72
CA GLU A 373 -14.44 40.32 -13.54
C GLU A 373 -15.70 40.46 -12.68
N MET A 374 -15.90 39.61 -11.67
CA MET A 374 -17.04 39.74 -10.73
C MET A 374 -16.99 41.06 -9.94
N ILE A 375 -15.82 41.46 -9.45
CA ILE A 375 -15.66 42.70 -8.68
C ILE A 375 -15.94 43.92 -9.57
N SER A 376 -15.44 43.92 -10.80
CA SER A 376 -15.69 45.02 -11.75
C SER A 376 -17.20 45.17 -12.05
N LEU A 377 -17.88 44.08 -12.43
CA LEU A 377 -19.29 44.08 -12.74
C LEU A 377 -20.17 44.46 -11.54
N SER A 378 -19.79 44.08 -10.32
CA SER A 378 -20.61 44.33 -9.12
C SER A 378 -20.47 45.74 -8.56
N CYS A 379 -19.36 46.43 -8.87
CA CYS A 379 -19.09 47.79 -8.42
C CYS A 379 -19.45 48.87 -9.45
N ASP A 380 -19.65 48.50 -10.71
CA ASP A 380 -20.03 49.44 -11.79
C ASP A 380 -21.55 49.69 -11.87
N PHE A 381 -22.37 48.86 -11.21
CA PHE A 381 -23.79 49.12 -10.99
C PHE A 381 -24.02 49.56 -9.53
N PRO A 382 -24.19 50.86 -9.24
CA PRO A 382 -24.67 51.25 -7.92
C PRO A 382 -26.06 50.64 -7.74
N LEU A 383 -26.22 49.82 -6.70
CA LEU A 383 -27.52 49.36 -6.23
C LEU A 383 -28.43 50.58 -6.15
N ALA A 384 -29.50 50.59 -6.95
CA ALA A 384 -30.52 51.63 -6.88
C ALA A 384 -30.97 51.74 -5.41
N ASN A 385 -30.85 52.93 -4.86
CA ASN A 385 -31.50 53.28 -3.60
C ASN A 385 -33.01 53.19 -3.85
N ASP A 386 -33.62 52.07 -3.49
CA ASP A 386 -35.06 52.05 -3.23
C ASP A 386 -35.29 52.65 -1.85
N GLY A 387 -36.09 53.73 -1.84
CA GLY A 387 -36.38 54.58 -0.69
C GLY A 387 -37.45 54.06 0.26
#